data_AF-A0A2U1TA62-F1
#
_entry.id   AF-A0A2U1TA62-F1
#
_cell.length_a   1.000
_cell.length_b   1.000
_cell.length_c   1.000
_cell.angle_alpha   90.00
_cell.angle_beta   90.00
_cell.angle_gamma   90.00
#
_symmetry.space_group_name_H-M   'P 1'
#
loop_
_entity.id
_entity.type
_entity.pdbx_description
1 polymer ?
#
loop_
_entity_poly.entity_id
_entity_poly.type
_entity_poly.pdbx_seq_one_letter_code
_entity_poly.pdbx_strand_id
1 'polypeptide(L)'
;MPDLSNFTKPIEWEVTHGASQTPIAVIRKLKLGPGHVLYFRAVTWHADPGRRELIGYWGSLAEATQNVYGLYERKLPSQLLASSGSTWREPLPLTRPKAPPAG
;
A
#
# COMPACT_ATOMS: atom_id res chain seq x y z
N MET A 1 -18.98 -28.07 -14.80
CA MET A 1 -18.10 -26.99 -14.29
C MET A 1 -18.91 -26.16 -13.31
N PRO A 2 -18.41 -25.81 -12.12
CA PRO A 2 -19.13 -24.87 -11.26
C PRO A 2 -19.20 -23.50 -11.93
N ASP A 3 -20.36 -22.86 -11.80
CA ASP A 3 -20.64 -21.52 -12.31
C ASP A 3 -19.78 -20.49 -11.55
N LEU A 4 -18.88 -19.80 -12.28
CA LEU A 4 -17.95 -18.81 -11.72
C LEU A 4 -18.49 -17.37 -11.80
N SER A 5 -19.79 -17.20 -12.09
CA SER A 5 -20.38 -15.90 -12.48
C SER A 5 -20.35 -14.82 -11.39
N ASN A 6 -19.94 -15.17 -10.16
CA ASN A 6 -19.85 -14.24 -9.01
C ASN A 6 -18.48 -14.23 -8.30
N PHE A 7 -17.38 -14.65 -8.93
CA PHE A 7 -16.05 -14.47 -8.34
C PHE A 7 -15.62 -13.00 -8.38
N THR A 8 -15.96 -12.27 -7.33
CA THR A 8 -15.38 -10.95 -7.08
C THR A 8 -13.92 -11.17 -6.64
N LYS A 9 -12.99 -11.24 -7.59
CA LYS A 9 -11.57 -11.30 -7.22
C LYS A 9 -11.20 -9.98 -6.54
N PRO A 10 -10.54 -10.02 -5.37
CA PRO A 10 -10.01 -8.81 -4.75
C PRO A 10 -9.02 -8.15 -5.72
N ILE A 11 -9.10 -6.82 -5.83
CA ILE A 11 -8.13 -6.05 -6.61
C ILE A 11 -6.99 -5.66 -5.67
N GLU A 12 -5.79 -6.13 -6.00
CA GLU A 12 -4.58 -5.92 -5.22
C GLU A 12 -3.45 -5.38 -6.10
N TRP A 13 -2.57 -4.59 -5.50
CA TRP A 13 -1.35 -4.10 -6.11
C TRP A 13 -0.17 -4.37 -5.18
N GLU A 14 0.90 -4.92 -5.71
CA GLU A 14 2.18 -4.98 -5.01
C GLU A 14 2.94 -3.67 -5.25
N VAL A 15 3.52 -3.13 -4.19
CA VAL A 15 4.35 -1.92 -4.26
C VAL A 15 5.80 -2.34 -4.14
N THR A 16 6.61 -2.02 -5.14
CA THR A 16 8.04 -2.37 -5.19
C THR A 16 8.90 -1.12 -5.10
N HIS A 17 10.08 -1.23 -4.50
CA HIS A 17 11.04 -0.13 -4.41
C HIS A 17 12.41 -0.57 -4.93
N GLY A 18 13.13 0.31 -5.65
CA GLY A 18 14.42 -0.06 -6.26
C GLY A 18 15.49 -0.52 -5.26
N ALA A 19 15.41 -0.06 -4.01
CA ALA A 19 16.28 -0.48 -2.91
C ALA A 19 15.86 -1.81 -2.23
N SER A 20 14.79 -2.47 -2.68
CA SER A 20 14.26 -3.72 -2.11
C SER A 20 14.24 -4.83 -3.15
N GLN A 21 14.64 -6.04 -2.76
CA GLN A 21 14.55 -7.22 -3.64
C GLN A 21 13.14 -7.83 -3.68
N THR A 22 12.33 -7.56 -2.65
CA THR A 22 10.94 -7.99 -2.56
C THR A 22 10.02 -6.77 -2.57
N PRO A 23 8.71 -6.92 -2.84
CA PRO A 23 7.79 -5.83 -2.62
C PRO A 23 7.87 -5.31 -1.18
N ILE A 24 7.57 -4.03 -1.01
CA ILE A 24 7.59 -3.34 0.29
C ILE A 24 6.19 -3.31 0.93
N ALA A 25 5.14 -3.40 0.12
CA ALA A 25 3.75 -3.42 0.59
C ALA A 25 2.81 -4.10 -0.41
N VAL A 26 1.59 -4.38 0.06
CA VAL A 26 0.44 -4.75 -0.77
C VAL A 26 -0.70 -3.78 -0.47
N ILE A 27 -1.32 -3.23 -1.51
CA ILE A 27 -2.50 -2.36 -1.43
C ILE A 27 -3.72 -3.11 -1.94
N ARG A 28 -4.81 -3.11 -1.16
CA ARG A 28 -6.07 -3.78 -1.51
C ARG A 28 -7.19 -2.77 -1.68
N LYS A 29 -7.96 -2.88 -2.77
CA LYS A 29 -9.21 -2.13 -2.95
C LYS A 29 -10.33 -2.80 -2.16
N LEU A 30 -10.96 -2.06 -1.27
CA LEU A 30 -12.07 -2.54 -0.43
C LEU A 30 -13.28 -1.61 -0.58
N LYS A 31 -14.48 -2.17 -0.60
CA LYS A 31 -15.74 -1.44 -0.43
C LYS A 31 -16.34 -1.87 0.90
N LEU A 32 -16.47 -0.94 1.85
CA LEU A 32 -16.80 -1.27 3.25
C LEU A 32 -17.96 -0.41 3.76
N GLY A 33 -18.72 -0.97 4.72
CA GLY A 33 -19.87 -0.33 5.36
C GLY A 33 -21.13 -0.24 4.47
N PRO A 34 -22.26 0.22 5.04
CA PRO A 34 -23.56 0.29 4.35
C PRO A 34 -23.56 1.24 3.14
N GLY A 35 -22.60 2.17 3.06
CA GLY A 35 -22.40 3.07 1.92
C GLY A 35 -21.47 2.53 0.82
N HIS A 36 -20.97 1.30 0.93
CA HIS A 36 -19.95 0.73 0.03
C HIS A 36 -18.76 1.68 -0.19
N VAL A 37 -18.36 2.36 0.88
CA VAL A 37 -17.34 3.40 0.82
C VAL A 37 -16.03 2.78 0.35
N LEU A 38 -15.38 3.43 -0.61
CA LEU A 38 -14.13 2.94 -1.17
C LEU A 38 -12.96 3.21 -0.20
N TYR A 39 -12.13 2.19 -0.04
CA TYR A 39 -10.89 2.22 0.72
C TYR A 39 -9.77 1.54 -0.05
N PHE A 40 -8.55 2.05 0.15
CA PHE A 40 -7.31 1.41 -0.26
C PHE A 40 -6.52 1.07 1.00
N ARG A 41 -6.53 -0.21 1.38
CA ARG A 41 -5.84 -0.72 2.57
C ARG A 41 -4.43 -1.14 2.19
N ALA A 42 -3.41 -0.48 2.74
CA ALA A 42 -2.02 -0.90 2.57
C ALA A 42 -1.54 -1.71 3.77
N VAL A 43 -0.85 -2.81 3.50
CA VAL A 43 -0.17 -3.64 4.50
C VAL A 43 1.29 -3.85 4.10
N THR A 44 2.16 -4.14 5.06
CA THR A 44 3.54 -4.54 4.77
C THR A 44 3.55 -5.80 3.90
N TRP A 45 4.57 -5.95 3.07
CA TRP A 45 4.76 -7.19 2.33
C TRP A 45 5.37 -8.25 3.25
N HIS A 46 4.86 -9.47 3.13
CA HIS A 46 5.43 -10.68 3.72
C HIS A 46 4.92 -11.89 2.94
N ALA A 47 5.75 -12.93 2.81
CA ALA A 47 5.40 -14.18 2.11
C ALA A 47 4.18 -14.87 2.75
N ASP A 48 4.22 -15.03 4.08
CA ASP A 48 3.05 -15.40 4.90
C ASP A 48 2.13 -14.17 5.11
N PRO A 49 0.88 -14.18 4.61
CA PRO A 49 -0.07 -13.08 4.78
C PRO A 49 -0.43 -12.75 6.23
N GLY A 50 -0.34 -13.72 7.15
CA GLY A 50 -0.68 -13.53 8.57
C GLY A 50 0.31 -12.64 9.32
N ARG A 51 1.51 -12.43 8.77
CA ARG A 51 2.56 -11.57 9.32
C ARG A 51 2.58 -10.16 8.73
N ARG A 52 1.65 -9.85 7.83
CA ARG A 52 1.53 -8.52 7.22
C ARG A 52 0.89 -7.57 8.22
N GLU A 53 1.53 -6.43 8.44
CA GLU A 53 1.10 -5.40 9.37
C GLU A 53 0.35 -4.30 8.63
N LEU A 54 -0.67 -3.71 9.26
CA LEU A 54 -1.40 -2.59 8.69
C LEU A 54 -0.49 -1.35 8.63
N ILE A 55 -0.38 -0.76 7.43
CA ILE A 55 0.25 0.55 7.25
C ILE A 55 -0.82 1.64 7.36
N GLY A 56 -1.97 1.44 6.71
CA GLY A 56 -3.08 2.40 6.79
C GLY A 56 -4.17 2.18 5.75
N TYR A 57 -5.13 3.10 5.75
CA TYR A 57 -6.22 3.17 4.78
C TYR A 57 -6.21 4.55 4.10
N TRP A 58 -6.47 4.60 2.79
CA TRP A 58 -6.59 5.86 2.04
C TRP A 58 -7.80 5.86 1.11
N GLY A 59 -8.13 7.04 0.60
CA GLY A 59 -9.24 7.25 -0.34
C GLY A 59 -8.90 6.85 -1.77
N SER A 60 -7.61 6.82 -2.13
CA SER A 60 -7.13 6.49 -3.48
C SER A 60 -5.90 5.59 -3.47
N LEU A 61 -5.67 4.88 -4.59
CA LEU A 61 -4.45 4.09 -4.81
C LEU A 61 -3.21 4.99 -4.80
N ALA A 62 -3.28 6.16 -5.44
CA ALA A 62 -2.16 7.09 -5.53
C ALA A 62 -1.68 7.57 -4.15
N GLU A 63 -2.62 7.96 -3.27
CA GLU A 63 -2.29 8.34 -1.90
C GLU A 63 -1.71 7.17 -1.11
N ALA A 64 -2.29 5.98 -1.21
CA ALA A 64 -1.78 4.80 -0.52
C ALA A 64 -0.35 4.48 -0.96
N THR A 65 -0.08 4.50 -2.27
CA THR A 65 1.25 4.28 -2.84
C THR A 65 2.24 5.33 -2.35
N GLN A 66 1.91 6.63 -2.46
CA GLN A 66 2.78 7.72 -2.00
C GLN A 66 3.18 7.56 -0.52
N ASN A 67 2.21 7.23 0.35
CA ASN A 67 2.48 7.06 1.77
C ASN A 67 3.31 5.81 2.08
N VAL A 68 3.09 4.72 1.35
CA VAL A 68 3.93 3.50 1.44
C VAL A 68 5.39 3.84 1.10
N TYR A 69 5.63 4.54 -0.02
CA TYR A 69 6.97 4.97 -0.42
C TYR A 69 7.59 5.87 0.65
N GLY A 70 6.89 6.94 1.06
CA GLY A 70 7.42 7.90 2.03
C GLY A 70 7.72 7.28 3.40
N LEU A 71 6.94 6.30 3.85
CA LEU A 71 7.22 5.56 5.09
C LEU A 71 8.40 4.59 4.95
N TYR A 72 8.55 3.96 3.78
CA TYR A 72 9.67 3.06 3.52
C TYR A 72 10.99 3.83 3.42
N GLU A 73 11.01 4.94 2.67
CA GLU A 73 12.20 5.78 2.48
C GLU A 73 12.70 6.38 3.80
N ARG A 74 11.81 6.77 4.71
CA ARG A 74 12.19 7.24 6.06
C ARG A 74 12.90 6.19 6.92
N LYS A 75 12.74 4.90 6.60
CA LYS A 75 13.44 3.79 7.29
C LYS A 75 14.77 3.43 6.61
N LEU A 76 15.01 3.89 5.39
CA LEU A 76 16.24 3.60 4.66
C LEU A 76 17.41 4.46 5.16
N PRO A 77 18.64 3.92 5.17
CA PRO A 77 19.83 4.72 5.36
C PRO A 77 20.00 5.72 4.21
N SER A 78 20.41 6.95 4.54
CA SER A 78 20.59 8.07 3.62
C SER A 78 21.49 7.77 2.40
N GLN A 79 22.45 6.86 2.55
CA GLN A 79 23.36 6.44 1.48
C GLN A 79 22.66 5.64 0.37
N LEU A 80 21.63 4.85 0.70
CA LEU A 80 20.83 4.11 -0.29
C LEU A 80 19.85 5.02 -1.03
N LEU A 81 19.34 6.06 -0.34
CA LEU A 81 18.47 7.06 -0.96
C LEU A 81 19.21 7.90 -2.02
N ALA A 82 20.49 8.21 -1.80
CA ALA A 82 21.32 8.95 -2.75
C ALA A 82 21.82 8.10 -3.95
N SER A 83 21.84 6.77 -3.80
CA SER A 83 22.36 5.84 -4.82
C SER A 83 21.32 5.47 -5.90
N SER A 84 20.03 5.71 -5.62
CA SER A 84 18.99 5.63 -6.62
C SER A 84 19.05 6.93 -7.43
N GLY A 85 19.64 6.91 -8.63
CA GLY A 85 19.84 8.06 -9.54
C GLY A 85 18.58 8.79 -10.03
N SER A 86 17.49 8.73 -9.27
CA SER A 86 16.35 9.61 -9.35
C SER A 86 16.76 10.95 -8.73
N THR A 87 16.60 12.06 -9.47
CA THR A 87 16.67 13.41 -8.90
C THR A 87 15.97 13.41 -7.55
N TRP A 88 16.70 13.66 -6.46
CA TRP A 88 16.16 13.70 -5.10
C TRP A 88 14.92 14.60 -5.11
N ARG A 89 13.72 13.99 -5.19
CA ARG A 89 12.47 14.70 -4.99
C ARG A 89 12.25 14.68 -3.50
N GLU A 90 12.04 15.85 -2.92
CA GLU A 90 11.60 15.95 -1.54
C GLU A 90 10.41 14.98 -1.35
N PRO A 91 10.49 14.03 -0.40
CA PRO A 91 9.45 13.04 -0.23
C PRO A 91 8.15 13.79 0.07
N LEU A 92 7.16 13.59 -0.80
CA LEU A 92 5.87 14.27 -0.66
C LEU A 92 5.34 14.07 0.77
N PRO A 93 4.74 15.11 1.38
CA PRO A 93 4.23 15.00 2.74
C PRO A 93 3.28 13.82 2.85
N LEU A 94 3.43 13.04 3.93
CA LEU A 94 2.53 11.92 4.22
C LEU A 94 1.12 12.47 4.41
N THR A 95 0.13 11.85 3.76
CA THR A 95 -1.27 12.20 3.96
C THR A 95 -1.83 11.44 5.16
N ARG A 96 -2.75 12.08 5.88
CA ARG A 96 -3.36 11.45 7.05
C ARG A 96 -4.12 10.18 6.61
N PRO A 97 -3.86 9.02 7.23
CA PRO A 97 -4.66 7.83 6.97
C PRO A 97 -6.13 8.09 7.26
N LYS A 98 -7.00 7.54 6.42
CA LYS A 98 -8.43 7.48 6.69
C LYS A 98 -8.68 6.61 7.92
N ALA A 99 -9.69 6.97 8.70
CA ALA A 99 -10.14 6.13 9.80
C ALA A 99 -10.44 4.71 9.28
N PRO A 100 -10.11 3.66 10.05
CA PRO A 100 -10.53 2.33 9.69
C PRO A 100 -12.06 2.30 9.58
N PRO A 101 -12.61 1.44 8.70
CA PRO A 101 -14.06 1.21 8.67
C PRO A 101 -14.56 0.86 10.08
N ALA A 102 -15.65 1.48 10.51
CA ALA A 102 -16.39 0.98 11.67
C ALA A 102 -16.90 -0.42 11.32
N GLY A 103 -16.60 -1.40 12.18
CA GLY A 103 -17.05 -2.78 12.06
C GLY A 103 -18.53 -2.94 12.34
#